data_AF-A0A2V6FE99-F1
#
_entry.id   AF-A0A2V6FE99-F1
#
_cell.length_a   1.000
_cell.length_b   1.000
_cell.length_c   1.000
_cell.angle_alpha   90.00
_cell.angle_beta   90.00
_cell.angle_gamma   90.00
#
_symmetry.space_group_name_H-M   'P 1'
#
loop_
_entity.id
_entity.type
_entity.pdbx_description
1 polymer ?
#
loop_
_entity_poly.entity_id
_entity_poly.type
_entity_poly.pdbx_seq_one_letter_code
_entity_poly.pdbx_strand_id
1 'polypeptide(L)'
;KLDFTIVNDGSTDDSNKLGAIGDLHLVITREKVDDDLVVVAGDNLFSESLGAFGGLCSRKRAPVLGVYDVGSLEQAKKYGVVDLDGEGRIIRFEEKPERPATTLIGIALYHYPKNVVPLIRQYIAEGNNPHLVRHRLHGNA
;
A
#
# COMPACT_ATOMS: atom_id res chain seq x y z
N LYS A 1 1.07 27.54 4.31
CA LYS A 1 2.39 26.87 4.18
C LYS A 1 2.16 25.41 4.53
N LEU A 2 2.57 24.47 3.68
CA LEU A 2 2.46 23.04 4.02
C LEU A 2 3.63 22.69 4.93
N ASP A 3 3.34 22.09 6.07
CA ASP A 3 4.37 21.52 6.95
C ASP A 3 4.63 20.08 6.52
N PHE A 4 5.87 19.81 6.09
CA PHE A 4 6.28 18.48 5.67
C PHE A 4 7.68 18.16 6.20
N THR A 5 7.89 16.89 6.52
CA THR A 5 9.19 16.34 6.91
C THR A 5 9.71 15.48 5.78
N ILE A 6 10.98 15.67 5.39
CA ILE A 6 11.66 14.79 4.45
C ILE A 6 12.47 13.78 5.25
N VAL A 7 12.20 12.49 5.03
CA VAL A 7 13.01 11.38 5.52
C VAL A 7 13.70 10.74 4.32
N ASN A 8 15.03 10.67 4.37
CA ASN A 8 15.86 10.04 3.36
C ASN A 8 16.46 8.75 3.96
N ASP A 9 16.32 7.63 3.25
CA ASP A 9 16.87 6.32 3.63
C ASP A 9 18.40 6.23 3.46
N GLY A 10 18.99 7.19 2.76
CA GLY A 10 20.42 7.28 2.52
C GLY A 10 20.90 6.33 1.42
N SER A 11 20.00 5.70 0.67
CA SER A 11 20.37 4.80 -0.40
C SER A 11 21.00 5.54 -1.56
N THR A 12 22.03 4.94 -2.15
CA THR A 12 22.84 5.52 -3.23
C THR A 12 22.74 4.73 -4.52
N ASP A 13 22.32 3.47 -4.41
CA ASP A 13 22.19 2.51 -5.50
C ASP A 13 21.22 1.40 -5.10
N ASP A 14 20.98 0.44 -6.00
CA ASP A 14 19.98 -0.62 -5.78
C ASP A 14 20.38 -1.61 -4.68
N SER A 15 21.67 -1.75 -4.37
CA SER A 15 22.16 -2.74 -3.41
C SER A 15 21.90 -2.38 -1.94
N ASN A 16 21.64 -1.10 -1.66
CA ASN A 16 21.42 -0.59 -0.31
C ASN A 16 20.02 0.00 -0.07
N LYS A 17 19.06 -0.26 -0.98
CA LYS A 17 17.65 0.14 -0.80
C LYS A 17 17.00 -0.64 0.32
N LEU A 18 16.27 0.06 1.19
CA LEU A 18 15.43 -0.60 2.19
C LEU A 18 14.19 -1.24 1.57
N GLY A 19 13.73 -0.73 0.42
CA GLY A 19 12.47 -1.14 -0.22
C GLY A 19 11.24 -0.49 0.42
N ALA A 20 10.10 -0.57 -0.24
CA ALA A 20 8.90 0.21 0.13
C ALA A 20 8.43 -0.02 1.58
N ILE A 21 8.45 -1.25 2.09
CA ILE A 21 8.09 -1.53 3.49
C ILE A 21 9.22 -1.11 4.44
N GLY A 22 10.47 -1.20 4.01
CA GLY A 22 11.63 -0.72 4.75
C GLY A 22 11.61 0.80 4.94
N ASP A 23 11.29 1.56 3.90
CA ASP A 23 11.13 3.02 3.95
C ASP A 23 9.96 3.43 4.85
N LEU A 24 8.83 2.72 4.73
CA LEU A 24 7.70 2.92 5.62
C LEU A 24 8.07 2.66 7.08
N HIS A 25 8.81 1.58 7.35
CA HIS A 25 9.31 1.26 8.68
C HIS A 25 10.28 2.33 9.22
N LEU A 26 11.17 2.85 8.37
CA LEU A 26 12.09 3.94 8.71
C LEU A 26 11.33 5.18 9.15
N VAL A 27 10.33 5.61 8.38
CA VAL A 27 9.50 6.79 8.71
C VAL A 27 8.73 6.57 10.02
N ILE A 28 8.04 5.43 10.16
CA ILE A 28 7.28 5.09 11.37
C ILE A 28 8.18 5.13 12.62
N THR A 29 9.41 4.66 12.51
CA THR A 29 10.33 4.54 13.64
C THR A 29 10.98 5.89 13.96
N ARG A 30 11.48 6.58 12.95
CA ARG A 30 12.19 7.86 13.10
C ARG A 30 11.29 8.98 13.60
N GLU A 31 10.11 9.10 13.00
CA GLU A 31 9.12 10.13 13.33
C GLU A 31 8.16 9.68 14.44
N LYS A 32 8.36 8.47 14.99
CA LYS A 32 7.55 7.88 16.07
C LYS A 32 6.05 7.92 15.77
N VAL A 33 5.69 7.58 14.54
CA VAL A 33 4.29 7.66 14.10
C VAL A 33 3.44 6.63 14.85
N ASP A 34 2.35 7.12 15.45
CA ASP A 34 1.39 6.36 16.27
C ASP A 34 -0.05 6.81 15.96
N ASP A 35 -0.38 6.91 14.68
CA ASP A 35 -1.70 7.30 14.17
C ASP A 35 -2.04 6.49 12.91
N ASP A 36 -3.25 6.68 12.38
CA ASP A 36 -3.66 6.15 11.08
C ASP A 36 -2.73 6.69 9.97
N LEU A 37 -2.35 5.82 9.05
CA LEU A 37 -1.43 6.13 7.96
C LEU A 37 -2.15 6.06 6.62
N VAL A 38 -1.92 7.06 5.78
CA VAL A 38 -2.16 6.97 4.33
C VAL A 38 -0.80 6.98 3.64
N VAL A 39 -0.53 5.95 2.84
CA VAL A 39 0.71 5.80 2.07
C VAL A 39 0.37 5.96 0.60
N VAL A 40 1.11 6.82 -0.09
CA VAL A 40 0.93 7.12 -1.51
C VAL A 40 2.27 6.97 -2.20
N ALA A 41 2.32 6.19 -3.28
CA ALA A 41 3.51 6.16 -4.13
C ALA A 41 3.71 7.52 -4.82
N GLY A 42 4.92 8.07 -4.73
CA GLY A 42 5.21 9.44 -5.17
C GLY A 42 5.17 9.66 -6.69
N ASP A 43 5.10 8.58 -7.46
CA ASP A 43 4.98 8.56 -8.92
C ASP A 43 3.51 8.56 -9.41
N ASN A 44 2.53 8.47 -8.49
CA ASN A 44 1.12 8.51 -8.85
C ASN A 44 0.56 9.93 -8.83
N LEU A 45 -0.07 10.34 -9.95
CA LEU A 45 -0.82 11.58 -10.08
C LEU A 45 -2.32 11.29 -10.10
N PHE A 46 -3.05 11.88 -9.15
CA PHE A 46 -4.50 11.74 -9.03
C PHE A 46 -5.19 12.99 -9.58
N SER A 47 -6.14 12.81 -10.50
CA SER A 47 -7.03 13.88 -10.97
C SER A 47 -8.22 14.12 -10.04
N GLU A 48 -8.60 13.11 -9.27
CA GLU A 48 -9.74 13.12 -8.36
C GLU A 48 -9.32 13.34 -6.91
N SER A 49 -10.23 13.88 -6.10
CA SER A 49 -10.02 14.01 -4.66
C SER A 49 -9.96 12.65 -3.97
N LEU A 50 -8.98 12.47 -3.08
CA LEU A 50 -8.89 11.29 -2.20
C LEU A 50 -9.88 11.35 -1.02
N GLY A 51 -10.77 12.34 -0.95
CA GLY A 51 -11.71 12.51 0.17
C GLY A 51 -12.65 11.31 0.36
N ALA A 52 -13.14 10.71 -0.73
CA ALA A 52 -13.97 9.51 -0.65
C ALA A 52 -13.20 8.31 -0.08
N PHE A 53 -11.93 8.16 -0.47
CA PHE A 53 -11.03 7.14 0.06
C PHE A 53 -10.81 7.32 1.56
N GLY A 54 -10.46 8.54 2.00
CA GLY A 54 -10.29 8.85 3.42
C GLY A 54 -11.56 8.61 4.25
N GLY A 55 -12.72 8.95 3.70
CA GLY A 55 -14.02 8.67 4.33
C GLY A 55 -14.30 7.17 4.48
N LEU A 56 -13.92 6.35 3.49
CA LEU A 56 -14.02 4.89 3.59
C LEU A 56 -13.09 4.35 4.69
N CYS A 57 -11.83 4.81 4.70
CA CYS A 57 -10.81 4.40 5.67
C CYS A 57 -11.26 4.63 7.11
N SER A 58 -11.77 5.83 7.39
CA SER A 58 -12.26 6.22 8.71
C SER A 58 -13.43 5.34 9.20
N ARG A 59 -14.28 4.86 8.28
CA ARG A 59 -15.43 3.99 8.61
C ARG A 59 -15.03 2.53 8.79
N LYS A 60 -14.16 2.00 7.92
CA LYS A 60 -13.80 0.57 7.91
C LYS A 60 -12.88 0.19 9.06
N ARG A 61 -12.03 1.11 9.56
CA ARG A 61 -11.02 0.85 10.61
C ARG A 61 -10.19 -0.43 10.36
N ALA A 62 -9.91 -0.68 9.09
CA ALA A 62 -9.17 -1.84 8.59
C ALA A 62 -8.17 -1.37 7.52
N PRO A 63 -7.17 -2.19 7.16
CA PRO A 63 -6.33 -1.90 6.01
C PRO A 63 -7.15 -1.74 4.74
N VAL A 64 -6.90 -0.68 3.97
CA VAL A 64 -7.57 -0.44 2.68
C VAL A 64 -6.53 -0.22 1.60
N LEU A 65 -6.73 -0.84 0.45
CA LEU A 65 -5.97 -0.57 -0.77
C LEU A 65 -6.88 0.20 -1.74
N GLY A 66 -6.36 1.30 -2.28
CA GLY A 66 -6.96 2.01 -3.40
C GLY A 66 -6.88 1.15 -4.66
N VAL A 67 -8.01 1.04 -5.33
CA VAL A 67 -8.18 0.24 -6.55
C VAL A 67 -8.69 1.14 -7.66
N TYR A 68 -8.21 0.90 -8.88
CA TYR A 68 -8.63 1.59 -10.07
C TYR A 68 -9.01 0.59 -11.16
N ASP A 69 -10.09 0.86 -11.90
CA ASP A 69 -10.46 0.06 -13.06
C ASP A 69 -9.74 0.62 -14.29
N VAL A 70 -8.76 -0.13 -14.80
CA VAL A 70 -8.00 0.26 -15.99
C VAL A 70 -8.78 0.05 -17.29
N GLY A 71 -9.95 -0.61 -17.22
CA GLY A 71 -10.86 -0.83 -18.34
C GLY A 71 -10.36 -1.80 -19.42
N SER A 72 -9.18 -2.41 -19.23
CA SER A 72 -8.56 -3.30 -20.21
C SER A 72 -7.72 -4.39 -19.55
N LEU A 73 -8.05 -5.64 -19.87
CA LEU A 73 -7.26 -6.79 -19.41
C LEU A 73 -5.82 -6.73 -19.94
N GLU A 74 -5.59 -6.19 -21.15
CA GLU A 74 -4.22 -6.03 -21.67
C GLU A 74 -3.41 -5.00 -20.89
N GLN A 75 -4.04 -3.92 -20.42
CA GLN A 75 -3.34 -2.95 -19.54
C GLN A 75 -3.12 -3.52 -18.15
N ALA A 76 -4.09 -4.28 -17.62
CA ALA A 76 -4.02 -4.88 -16.28
C ALA A 76 -2.78 -5.78 -16.09
N LYS A 77 -2.28 -6.44 -17.15
CA LYS A 77 -1.04 -7.25 -17.12
C LYS A 77 0.21 -6.51 -16.63
N LYS A 78 0.19 -5.18 -16.65
CA LYS A 78 1.34 -4.34 -16.25
C LYS A 78 1.38 -4.02 -14.76
N TYR A 79 0.33 -4.37 -14.01
CA TYR A 79 0.10 -3.93 -12.64
C TYR A 79 -0.27 -5.08 -11.70
N GLY A 80 -0.39 -4.78 -10.41
CA GLY A 80 -0.98 -5.67 -9.42
C GLY A 80 -2.50 -5.73 -9.56
N VAL A 81 -3.02 -6.85 -10.06
CA VAL A 81 -4.43 -7.08 -10.33
C VAL A 81 -5.12 -7.64 -9.10
N VAL A 82 -6.29 -7.12 -8.78
CA VAL A 82 -7.05 -7.51 -7.59
C VAL A 82 -8.42 -8.08 -7.96
N ASP A 83 -8.85 -9.06 -7.18
CA ASP A 83 -10.22 -9.57 -7.22
C ASP A 83 -10.91 -9.28 -5.90
N LEU A 84 -12.18 -8.90 -5.98
CA LEU A 84 -12.99 -8.46 -4.86
C LEU A 84 -14.18 -9.40 -4.67
N ASP A 85 -14.52 -9.71 -3.41
CA ASP A 85 -15.80 -10.33 -3.11
C ASP A 85 -16.98 -9.34 -3.19
N GLY A 86 -18.20 -9.83 -2.96
CA GLY A 86 -19.42 -9.02 -2.99
C GLY A 86 -19.50 -7.92 -1.92
N GLU A 87 -18.61 -7.94 -0.92
CA GLU A 87 -18.51 -6.91 0.13
C GLU A 87 -17.35 -5.92 -0.12
N GLY A 88 -16.62 -6.09 -1.24
CA GLY A 88 -15.47 -5.27 -1.61
C GLY A 88 -14.19 -5.63 -0.87
N ARG A 89 -14.06 -6.86 -0.34
CA ARG A 89 -12.82 -7.35 0.27
C ARG A 89 -11.91 -7.95 -0.80
N ILE A 90 -10.62 -7.67 -0.71
CA ILE A 90 -9.63 -8.27 -1.61
C ILE A 90 -9.46 -9.74 -1.26
N ILE A 91 -9.86 -10.63 -2.18
CA ILE A 91 -9.71 -12.08 -2.04
C ILE A 91 -8.53 -12.63 -2.86
N ARG A 92 -8.04 -11.84 -3.83
CA ARG A 92 -6.90 -12.20 -4.67
C ARG A 92 -6.11 -10.95 -5.03
N PHE A 93 -4.79 -11.07 -5.00
CA PHE A 93 -3.85 -10.06 -5.49
C PHE A 93 -2.76 -10.76 -6.29
N GLU A 94 -2.59 -10.38 -7.55
CA GLU A 94 -1.58 -10.96 -8.45
C GLU A 94 -0.76 -9.87 -9.13
N GLU A 95 0.56 -9.94 -8.96
CA GLU A 95 1.48 -9.00 -9.59
C GLU A 95 1.72 -9.39 -11.05
N LYS A 96 1.36 -8.50 -11.98
CA LYS A 96 1.64 -8.61 -13.42
C LYS A 96 1.25 -9.98 -14.02
N PRO A 97 -0.01 -10.43 -13.86
CA PRO A 97 -0.43 -11.72 -14.36
C PRO A 97 -0.45 -11.72 -15.90
N GLU A 98 -0.02 -12.82 -16.52
CA GLU A 98 -0.15 -12.99 -17.98
C GLU A 98 -1.62 -13.06 -18.43
N ARG A 99 -2.50 -13.55 -17.54
CA ARG A 99 -3.95 -13.72 -17.77
C ARG A 99 -4.75 -13.15 -16.60
N PRO A 100 -4.96 -11.82 -16.55
CA PRO A 100 -5.65 -11.16 -15.45
C PRO A 100 -7.11 -11.61 -15.34
N ALA A 101 -7.57 -11.81 -14.10
CA ALA A 101 -8.96 -12.19 -13.82
C ALA A 101 -9.93 -10.99 -13.87
N THR A 102 -9.43 -9.79 -13.61
CA THR A 102 -10.21 -8.54 -13.57
C THR A 102 -9.42 -7.41 -14.22
N THR A 103 -10.07 -6.27 -14.46
CA THR A 103 -9.43 -5.01 -14.87
C THR A 103 -9.10 -4.11 -13.68
N LEU A 104 -9.34 -4.57 -12.46
CA LEU A 104 -9.11 -3.83 -11.23
C LEU A 104 -7.63 -3.96 -10.83
N ILE A 105 -6.97 -2.82 -10.64
CA ILE A 105 -5.57 -2.75 -10.27
C ILE A 105 -5.37 -2.00 -8.95
N GLY A 106 -4.42 -2.45 -8.14
CA GLY A 106 -3.96 -1.69 -6.98
C GLY A 106 -3.12 -0.49 -7.43
N ILE A 107 -3.44 0.70 -6.89
CA ILE A 107 -2.78 1.96 -7.28
C ILE A 107 -1.82 2.49 -6.21
N ALA A 108 -1.18 1.58 -5.47
CA ALA A 108 -0.21 1.89 -4.41
C ALA A 108 -0.65 3.02 -3.45
N LEU A 109 -1.96 3.11 -3.21
CA LEU A 109 -2.61 3.99 -2.25
C LEU A 109 -3.08 3.10 -1.11
N TYR A 110 -2.45 3.19 0.05
CA TYR A 110 -2.75 2.32 1.18
C TYR A 110 -3.25 3.15 2.35
N HIS A 111 -4.16 2.57 3.12
CA HIS A 111 -4.49 3.01 4.46
C HIS A 111 -4.13 1.91 5.45
N TYR A 112 -3.39 2.26 6.49
CA TYR A 112 -3.13 1.39 7.63
C TYR A 112 -3.69 2.06 8.89
N PRO A 113 -4.71 1.50 9.54
CA PRO A 113 -5.18 2.04 10.80
C PRO A 113 -4.09 1.88 11.87
N LYS A 114 -4.09 2.76 12.88
CA LYS A 114 -3.12 2.82 13.98
C LYS A 114 -2.83 1.46 14.61
N ASN A 115 -3.86 0.63 14.79
CA ASN A 115 -3.73 -0.71 15.38
C ASN A 115 -2.95 -1.71 14.51
N VAL A 116 -2.82 -1.45 13.21
CA VAL A 116 -2.06 -2.28 12.25
C VAL A 116 -0.61 -1.80 12.09
N VAL A 117 -0.32 -0.53 12.40
CA VAL A 117 1.04 0.04 12.29
C VAL A 117 2.11 -0.82 13.01
N PRO A 118 1.87 -1.38 14.21
CA PRO A 118 2.83 -2.29 14.86
C PRO A 118 3.15 -3.55 14.05
N LEU A 119 2.21 -4.05 13.23
CA LEU A 119 2.42 -5.25 12.41
C LEU A 119 3.47 -5.02 11.31
N ILE A 120 3.65 -3.78 10.83
CA ILE A 120 4.71 -3.42 9.89
C ILE A 120 6.08 -3.62 10.54
N ARG A 121 6.23 -3.20 11.81
CA ARG A 121 7.47 -3.40 12.57
C ARG A 121 7.73 -4.89 12.79
N GLN A 122 6.70 -5.64 13.14
CA GLN A 122 6.80 -7.10 13.29
C GLN A 122 7.22 -7.78 11.98
N TYR A 123 6.61 -7.40 10.86
CA TYR A 123 6.94 -7.96 9.55
C TYR A 123 8.43 -7.81 9.21
N ILE A 124 9.02 -6.64 9.46
CA ILE A 124 10.45 -6.39 9.26
C ILE A 124 11.30 -7.17 10.26
N ALA A 125 10.92 -7.20 11.55
CA ALA A 125 11.66 -7.90 12.59
C ALA A 125 11.73 -9.43 12.36
N GLU A 126 10.71 -10.00 11.71
CA GLU A 126 10.67 -11.41 11.31
C GLU A 126 11.57 -11.72 10.10
N GLY A 127 12.26 -10.73 9.52
CA GLY A 127 13.16 -10.92 8.38
C GLY A 127 12.44 -11.13 7.05
N ASN A 128 11.16 -10.73 6.94
CA ASN A 128 10.42 -10.83 5.69
C ASN A 128 10.97 -9.83 4.65
N ASN A 129 10.71 -10.10 3.36
CA ASN A 129 11.20 -9.28 2.26
C ASN A 129 10.60 -7.85 2.32
N PRO A 130 11.41 -6.80 2.49
CA PRO A 130 10.92 -5.43 2.64
C PRO A 130 10.53 -4.77 1.30
N HIS A 131 10.83 -5.42 0.17
CA HIS A 131 10.46 -4.97 -1.17
C HIS A 131 9.05 -5.43 -1.59
N LEU A 132 8.42 -6.35 -0.85
CA LEU A 132 7.14 -6.96 -1.22
C LEU A 132 6.05 -6.69 -0.19
N VAL A 133 4.96 -6.07 -0.61
CA VAL A 133 3.69 -6.05 0.14
C VAL A 133 2.92 -7.33 -0.22
N ARG A 134 3.29 -8.47 0.35
CA ARG A 134 2.54 -9.73 0.14
C ARG A 134 1.58 -9.99 1.29
N HIS A 135 0.37 -10.48 0.96
CA HIS A 135 -0.73 -11.13 1.70
C HIS A 135 -0.87 -11.01 3.24
N ARG A 136 0.21 -10.92 4.03
CA ARG A 136 0.17 -11.02 5.50
C ARG A 136 -0.35 -9.76 6.21
N LEU A 137 -0.22 -8.58 5.62
CA LEU A 137 -0.78 -7.34 6.19
C LEU A 137 -2.30 -7.19 5.96
N HIS A 138 -2.90 -8.06 5.15
CA HIS A 138 -4.34 -8.07 4.83
C HIS A 138 -5.09 -9.26 5.46
N GLY A 139 -4.40 -10.11 6.23
CA GLY A 139 -4.99 -11.28 6.88
C GLY A 139 -5.24 -11.04 8.37
N ASN A 140 -6.49 -11.26 8.78
CA ASN A 140 -7.06 -11.16 10.14
C ASN A 140 -7.50 -9.77 10.60
N ALA A 141 -8.60 -9.29 10.00
CA ALA A 141 -9.62 -8.51 10.69
C ALA A 141 -11.01 -8.96 10.19
#